data_AF-A0A4Z2J0Q9-F1
#
_entry.id   AF-A0A4Z2J0Q9-F1
#
_cell.length_a   1.000
_cell.length_b   1.000
_cell.length_c   1.000
_cell.angle_alpha   90.00
_cell.angle_beta   90.00
_cell.angle_gamma   90.00
#
_symmetry.space_group_name_H-M   'P 1'
#
loop_
_entity.id
_entity.type
_entity.pdbx_description
1 polymer ?
#
loop_
_entity_poly.entity_id
_entity_poly.type
_entity_poly.pdbx_seq_one_letter_code
_entity_poly.pdbx_strand_id
1 'polypeptide(L)'
;MHEIRRFAPTKRPHKASGEEMTKYHSDDYIKFLRSIRPDNMSEYSKQMQRFNVGEDCPVFDGLFEFCQLSGGGSVAGAVKLNKQQTDIAINWAGGLHHAKKSEASGFCYVNDIVLAILELLKYHQRVLYIDIDIHHGDGVEEAFYTTDRVMTVSFHKYGEYFPGTGDLRDIGAGKGKYYAVMEMYQPSAVVLQCGADSLSGDRLGCFNLTIKGHAKCVEYMKSFNLPLLMLGGGGYTIRNVARCWTYETAVALDTSIPNELPYNDYFEYFGPDFKLHISPSNMTNQNTNDYLEKIKQRLFENLRMLPHAPGVQMQAIPEDAVQEDSGDEEEEDANKRISIRAHDKRIACEEEFSDSEDEEVKEEEKVPEEEKMDTSKPKEESKTP
;
A
#
# COMPACT_ATOMS: atom_id res chain seq x y z
N MET A 1 -12.92 21.69 -11.06
CA MET A 1 -12.54 21.13 -9.74
C MET A 1 -13.70 21.10 -8.74
N HIS A 2 -14.51 22.16 -8.63
CA HIS A 2 -15.69 22.17 -7.73
C HIS A 2 -16.73 21.07 -8.05
N GLU A 3 -16.90 20.69 -9.32
CA GLU A 3 -17.80 19.60 -9.70
C GLU A 3 -17.29 18.23 -9.23
N ILE A 4 -16.03 17.88 -9.50
CA ILE A 4 -15.44 16.59 -9.07
C ILE A 4 -15.49 16.41 -7.54
N ARG A 5 -15.06 17.43 -6.78
CA ARG A 5 -15.04 17.36 -5.30
C ARG A 5 -16.44 17.27 -4.69
N ARG A 6 -17.48 17.67 -5.41
CA ARG A 6 -18.87 17.56 -4.94
C ARG A 6 -19.36 16.12 -4.98
N PHE A 7 -18.86 15.30 -5.91
CA PHE A 7 -19.31 13.93 -6.12
C PHE A 7 -18.35 12.86 -5.55
N ALA A 8 -17.13 13.23 -5.18
CA ALA A 8 -16.16 12.35 -4.51
C ALA A 8 -15.96 12.75 -3.04
N PRO A 9 -16.50 11.99 -2.05
CA PRO A 9 -16.27 12.25 -0.64
C PRO A 9 -14.78 12.13 -0.30
N THR A 10 -14.15 13.25 0.05
CA THR A 10 -12.73 13.27 0.44
C THR A 10 -12.56 12.83 1.89
N LYS A 11 -11.51 12.05 2.17
CA LYS A 11 -11.11 11.66 3.51
C LYS A 11 -9.62 11.88 3.67
N ARG A 12 -9.22 12.31 4.85
CA ARG A 12 -7.80 12.33 5.24
C ARG A 12 -7.42 10.90 5.65
N PRO A 13 -6.35 10.30 5.09
CA PRO A 13 -5.92 8.98 5.51
C PRO A 13 -5.40 9.03 6.95
N HIS A 14 -5.55 7.92 7.68
CA HIS A 14 -4.75 7.71 8.89
C HIS A 14 -3.29 7.49 8.48
N LYS A 15 -2.37 7.70 9.43
CA LYS A 15 -0.96 7.31 9.23
C LYS A 15 -0.87 5.81 9.46
N ALA A 16 -0.49 5.04 8.43
CA ALA A 16 -0.30 3.60 8.60
C ALA A 16 0.70 3.32 9.73
N SER A 17 0.36 2.40 10.63
CA SER A 17 1.23 2.01 11.74
C SER A 17 2.39 1.12 11.26
N GLY A 18 3.42 0.97 12.08
CA GLY A 18 4.47 -0.01 11.82
C GLY A 18 3.91 -1.43 11.70
N GLU A 19 2.91 -1.78 12.53
CA GLU A 19 2.23 -3.08 12.50
C GLU A 19 1.46 -3.31 11.20
N GLU A 20 0.82 -2.27 10.64
CA GLU A 20 0.18 -2.38 9.33
C GLU A 20 1.22 -2.62 8.23
N MET A 21 2.37 -1.94 8.27
CA MET A 21 3.43 -2.08 7.27
C MET A 21 4.14 -3.44 7.35
N THR A 22 4.33 -3.98 8.55
CA THR A 22 5.02 -5.27 8.76
C THR A 22 4.17 -6.50 8.43
N LYS A 23 2.89 -6.32 8.05
CA LYS A 23 2.10 -7.38 7.40
C LYS A 23 2.75 -7.90 6.12
N TYR A 24 3.57 -7.08 5.46
CA TYR A 24 4.39 -7.49 4.31
C TYR A 24 5.88 -7.29 4.57
N HIS A 25 6.28 -6.08 4.95
CA HIS A 25 7.68 -5.72 5.08
C HIS A 25 8.34 -6.35 6.30
N SER A 26 9.67 -6.53 6.28
CA SER A 26 10.38 -7.03 7.45
C SER A 26 10.40 -6.00 8.59
N ASP A 27 10.29 -6.47 9.84
CA ASP A 27 10.30 -5.62 11.03
C ASP A 27 11.53 -4.72 11.11
N ASP A 28 12.70 -5.25 10.76
CA ASP A 28 13.96 -4.50 10.81
C ASP A 28 14.02 -3.39 9.76
N TYR A 29 13.44 -3.60 8.58
CA TYR A 29 13.33 -2.60 7.53
C TYR A 29 12.39 -1.46 7.93
N ILE A 30 11.20 -1.77 8.46
CA ILE A 30 10.26 -0.73 8.92
C ILE A 30 10.81 0.02 10.15
N LYS A 31 11.49 -0.66 11.07
CA LYS A 31 12.20 -0.01 12.18
C LYS A 31 13.30 0.94 11.68
N PHE A 32 14.04 0.55 10.64
CA PHE A 32 15.02 1.40 9.99
C PHE A 32 14.37 2.65 9.37
N LEU A 33 13.34 2.49 8.53
CA LEU A 33 12.65 3.63 7.90
C LEU A 33 12.06 4.59 8.93
N ARG A 34 11.58 4.09 10.07
CA ARG A 34 11.07 4.91 11.18
C ARG A 34 12.16 5.71 11.89
N SER A 35 13.41 5.23 11.85
CA SER A 35 14.53 5.79 12.62
C SER A 35 15.43 6.70 11.79
N ILE A 36 15.62 6.39 10.50
CA ILE A 36 16.50 7.11 9.59
C ILE A 36 16.01 8.54 9.33
N ARG A 37 16.93 9.48 9.40
CA ARG A 37 16.72 10.91 9.17
C ARG A 37 17.97 11.53 8.56
N PRO A 38 17.89 12.70 7.92
CA PRO A 38 19.07 13.35 7.35
C PRO A 38 20.20 13.60 8.38
N ASP A 39 19.85 13.86 9.64
CA ASP A 39 20.80 14.17 10.72
C ASP A 39 21.59 12.96 11.24
N ASN A 40 21.10 11.73 11.05
CA ASN A 40 21.74 10.51 11.56
C ASN A 40 22.25 9.56 10.45
N MET A 41 22.23 9.96 9.18
CA MET A 41 22.63 9.12 8.04
C MET A 41 24.01 8.45 8.20
N SER A 42 24.99 9.15 8.79
CA SER A 42 26.34 8.61 9.00
C SER A 42 26.35 7.37 9.91
N GLU A 43 25.46 7.32 10.90
CA GLU A 43 25.34 6.21 11.85
C GLU A 43 24.69 4.97 11.20
N TYR A 44 23.90 5.17 10.15
CA TYR A 44 23.12 4.14 9.48
C TYR A 44 23.71 3.65 8.15
N SER A 45 24.93 4.05 7.78
CA SER A 45 25.58 3.71 6.50
C SER A 45 25.46 2.22 6.09
N LYS A 46 25.67 1.29 7.02
CA LYS A 46 25.52 -0.15 6.76
C LYS A 46 24.07 -0.56 6.46
N GLN A 47 23.11 -0.01 7.19
CA GLN A 47 21.69 -0.30 6.98
C GLN A 47 21.17 0.36 5.70
N MET A 48 21.62 1.58 5.39
CA MET A 48 21.36 2.27 4.13
C MET A 48 21.78 1.43 2.92
N GLN A 49 22.99 0.86 2.94
CA GLN A 49 23.44 -0.07 1.90
C GLN A 49 22.59 -1.34 1.85
N ARG A 50 22.28 -1.95 3.01
CA ARG A 50 21.49 -3.19 3.09
C ARG A 50 20.07 -3.03 2.58
N PHE A 51 19.44 -1.89 2.86
CA PHE A 51 18.04 -1.61 2.55
C PHE A 51 17.86 -0.75 1.30
N ASN A 52 18.94 -0.55 0.54
CA ASN A 52 18.97 0.21 -0.71
C ASN A 52 18.40 1.63 -0.60
N VAL A 53 18.73 2.33 0.49
CA VAL A 53 18.36 3.74 0.72
C VAL A 53 19.60 4.61 0.60
N GLY A 54 19.60 5.52 -0.38
CA GLY A 54 20.77 6.31 -0.74
C GLY A 54 20.55 7.13 -2.00
N GLU A 55 20.99 6.61 -3.16
CA GLU A 55 20.99 7.34 -4.43
C GLU A 55 19.57 7.55 -4.98
N ASP A 56 19.00 6.51 -5.60
CA ASP A 56 17.66 6.58 -6.20
C ASP A 56 16.57 6.65 -5.13
N CYS A 57 16.83 6.18 -3.91
CA CYS A 57 15.89 6.25 -2.79
C CYS A 57 16.49 7.10 -1.66
N PRO A 58 16.50 8.44 -1.77
CA PRO A 58 17.20 9.31 -0.82
C PRO A 58 16.52 9.39 0.55
N VAL A 59 17.32 9.65 1.58
CA VAL A 59 16.82 10.07 2.89
C VAL A 59 16.37 11.53 2.81
N PHE A 60 15.17 11.83 3.28
CA PHE A 60 14.64 13.19 3.36
C PHE A 60 13.78 13.40 4.61
N ASP A 61 13.62 14.66 5.01
CA ASP A 61 12.79 15.01 6.17
C ASP A 61 11.33 14.60 5.95
N GLY A 62 10.80 13.80 6.88
CA GLY A 62 9.44 13.27 6.77
C GLY A 62 9.30 12.02 5.90
N LEU A 63 10.39 11.35 5.51
CA LEU A 63 10.37 10.10 4.75
C LEU A 63 9.37 9.07 5.30
N PHE A 64 9.43 8.78 6.61
CA PHE A 64 8.51 7.82 7.21
C PHE A 64 7.06 8.30 7.16
N GLU A 65 6.80 9.58 7.45
CA GLU A 65 5.44 10.15 7.36
C GLU A 65 4.88 10.09 5.94
N PHE A 66 5.71 10.33 4.92
CA PHE A 66 5.33 10.13 3.52
C PHE A 66 4.86 8.69 3.27
N CYS A 67 5.62 7.70 3.73
CA CYS A 67 5.27 6.28 3.62
C CYS A 67 3.95 5.98 4.37
N GLN A 68 3.78 6.54 5.57
CA GLN A 68 2.57 6.34 6.38
C GLN A 68 1.30 6.87 5.71
N LEU A 69 1.38 8.03 5.06
CA LEU A 69 0.24 8.65 4.39
C LEU A 69 -0.10 7.93 3.08
N SER A 70 0.91 7.56 2.31
CA SER A 70 0.76 6.77 1.08
C SER A 70 0.13 5.40 1.39
N GLY A 71 0.74 4.63 2.30
CA GLY A 71 0.24 3.33 2.74
C GLY A 71 -1.14 3.39 3.40
N GLY A 72 -1.35 4.36 4.30
CA GLY A 72 -2.62 4.51 5.01
C GLY A 72 -3.80 4.82 4.09
N GLY A 73 -3.57 5.59 3.02
CA GLY A 73 -4.59 5.85 1.99
C GLY A 73 -5.03 4.59 1.25
N SER A 74 -4.07 3.76 0.82
CA SER A 74 -4.34 2.53 0.06
C SER A 74 -5.02 1.47 0.92
N VAL A 75 -4.54 1.25 2.16
CA VAL A 75 -5.16 0.33 3.13
C VAL A 75 -6.57 0.81 3.51
N ALA A 76 -6.76 2.10 3.80
CA ALA A 76 -8.09 2.64 4.10
C ALA A 76 -9.07 2.50 2.91
N GLY A 77 -8.57 2.67 1.68
CA GLY A 77 -9.32 2.40 0.46
C GLY A 77 -9.77 0.94 0.36
N ALA A 78 -8.85 0.01 0.55
CA ALA A 78 -9.14 -1.43 0.58
C ALA A 78 -10.16 -1.82 1.67
N VAL A 79 -10.02 -1.29 2.89
CA VAL A 79 -10.99 -1.52 3.98
C VAL A 79 -12.39 -1.06 3.58
N LYS A 80 -12.52 0.10 2.92
CA LYS A 80 -13.83 0.59 2.47
C LYS A 80 -14.46 -0.29 1.40
N LEU A 81 -13.65 -0.80 0.47
CA LEU A 81 -14.10 -1.74 -0.57
C LEU A 81 -14.57 -3.05 0.07
N ASN A 82 -13.78 -3.63 0.97
CA ASN A 82 -14.14 -4.84 1.73
C ASN A 82 -15.44 -4.68 2.51
N LYS A 83 -15.62 -3.52 3.17
CA LYS A 83 -16.85 -3.19 3.91
C LYS A 83 -18.02 -2.80 3.01
N GLN A 84 -17.87 -2.85 1.68
CA GLN A 84 -18.89 -2.50 0.69
C GLN A 84 -19.47 -1.09 0.92
N GLN A 85 -18.62 -0.16 1.38
CA GLN A 85 -18.99 1.24 1.64
C GLN A 85 -18.74 2.15 0.43
N THR A 86 -18.05 1.64 -0.59
CA THR A 86 -17.75 2.33 -1.84
C THR A 86 -17.52 1.30 -2.94
N ASP A 87 -17.84 1.64 -4.18
CA ASP A 87 -17.53 0.80 -5.34
C ASP A 87 -16.11 1.08 -5.87
N ILE A 88 -15.69 2.35 -5.79
CA ILE A 88 -14.37 2.81 -6.21
C ILE A 88 -13.71 3.56 -5.05
N ALA A 89 -12.44 3.26 -4.78
CA ALA A 89 -11.58 4.03 -3.88
C ALA A 89 -10.38 4.56 -4.67
N ILE A 90 -9.96 5.80 -4.41
CA ILE A 90 -8.86 6.45 -5.14
C ILE A 90 -7.82 6.95 -4.13
N ASN A 91 -6.55 6.58 -4.33
CA ASN A 91 -5.41 7.12 -3.60
C ASN A 91 -4.24 7.46 -4.55
N TRP A 92 -4.20 8.69 -5.03
CA TRP A 92 -3.14 9.16 -5.93
C TRP A 92 -1.76 9.29 -5.26
N ALA A 93 -1.69 9.26 -3.92
CA ALA A 93 -0.41 9.23 -3.20
C ALA A 93 0.20 7.82 -3.08
N GLY A 94 -0.58 6.78 -3.40
CA GLY A 94 -0.15 5.39 -3.44
C GLY A 94 0.34 4.97 -4.83
N GLY A 95 0.52 3.67 -5.02
CA GLY A 95 0.97 3.09 -6.29
C GLY A 95 2.49 2.88 -6.36
N LEU A 96 3.18 2.79 -5.22
CA LEU A 96 4.64 2.68 -5.13
C LEU A 96 5.08 1.22 -5.33
N HIS A 97 5.00 0.76 -6.58
CA HIS A 97 5.08 -0.66 -6.94
C HIS A 97 6.47 -1.31 -6.88
N HIS A 98 7.55 -0.54 -6.80
CA HIS A 98 8.92 -1.07 -6.81
C HIS A 98 9.43 -1.52 -5.44
N ALA A 99 8.80 -1.05 -4.36
CA ALA A 99 9.23 -1.38 -3.00
C ALA A 99 9.18 -2.90 -2.76
N LYS A 100 10.26 -3.44 -2.21
CA LYS A 100 10.41 -4.87 -1.92
C LYS A 100 10.13 -5.17 -0.46
N LYS A 101 10.16 -6.46 -0.08
CA LYS A 101 9.91 -6.88 1.30
C LYS A 101 10.87 -6.25 2.30
N SER A 102 12.14 -6.12 1.93
CA SER A 102 13.21 -5.68 2.83
C SER A 102 14.16 -4.68 2.21
N GLU A 103 13.77 -3.96 1.15
CA GLU A 103 14.59 -2.91 0.56
C GLU A 103 13.73 -1.91 -0.22
N ALA A 104 14.21 -0.67 -0.31
CA ALA A 104 13.65 0.35 -1.19
C ALA A 104 14.13 0.13 -2.63
N SER A 105 13.35 0.59 -3.61
CA SER A 105 13.74 0.52 -5.02
C SER A 105 12.92 1.51 -5.83
N GLY A 106 13.52 2.13 -6.86
CA GLY A 106 12.81 2.99 -7.81
C GLY A 106 11.91 4.06 -7.16
N PHE A 107 12.45 4.85 -6.23
CA PHE A 107 11.73 5.86 -5.43
C PHE A 107 10.68 5.30 -4.45
N CYS A 108 10.54 3.99 -4.33
CA CYS A 108 9.52 3.32 -3.51
C CYS A 108 10.14 2.71 -2.25
N TYR A 109 9.59 3.04 -1.07
CA TYR A 109 10.07 2.56 0.23
C TYR A 109 9.12 1.53 0.85
N VAL A 110 7.82 1.83 0.88
CA VAL A 110 6.77 0.93 1.39
C VAL A 110 5.83 0.60 0.22
N ASN A 111 5.56 -0.68 0.01
CA ASN A 111 4.68 -1.15 -1.06
C ASN A 111 3.22 -1.09 -0.59
N ASP A 112 2.61 0.09 -0.73
CA ASP A 112 1.23 0.33 -0.32
C ASP A 112 0.23 -0.55 -1.07
N ILE A 113 0.57 -0.96 -2.29
CA ILE A 113 -0.23 -1.83 -3.16
C ILE A 113 -0.33 -3.22 -2.54
N VAL A 114 0.81 -3.82 -2.16
CA VAL A 114 0.85 -5.14 -1.53
C VAL A 114 0.04 -5.15 -0.24
N LEU A 115 0.18 -4.10 0.60
CA LEU A 115 -0.60 -3.97 1.84
C LEU A 115 -2.11 -3.87 1.56
N ALA A 116 -2.51 -3.09 0.55
CA ALA A 116 -3.92 -2.98 0.15
C ALA A 116 -4.48 -4.30 -0.41
N ILE A 117 -3.70 -5.04 -1.21
CA ILE A 117 -4.10 -6.36 -1.73
C ILE A 117 -4.24 -7.36 -0.58
N LEU A 118 -3.30 -7.40 0.38
CA LEU A 118 -3.42 -8.25 1.57
C LEU A 118 -4.69 -7.95 2.36
N GLU A 119 -5.08 -6.68 2.47
CA GLU A 119 -6.36 -6.30 3.08
C GLU A 119 -7.54 -6.81 2.25
N LEU A 120 -7.56 -6.63 0.92
CA LEU A 120 -8.62 -7.14 0.04
C LEU A 120 -8.75 -8.68 0.11
N LEU A 121 -7.64 -9.39 0.22
CA LEU A 121 -7.61 -10.86 0.33
C LEU A 121 -8.30 -11.41 1.58
N LYS A 122 -8.66 -10.58 2.56
CA LYS A 122 -9.51 -11.00 3.69
C LYS A 122 -10.94 -11.32 3.28
N TYR A 123 -11.44 -10.71 2.20
CA TYR A 123 -12.83 -10.86 1.73
C TYR A 123 -12.93 -11.37 0.29
N HIS A 124 -11.87 -11.17 -0.51
CA HIS A 124 -11.84 -11.52 -1.92
C HIS A 124 -10.97 -12.76 -2.15
N GLN A 125 -11.56 -13.85 -2.65
CA GLN A 125 -10.81 -15.08 -2.96
C GLN A 125 -9.72 -14.82 -4.01
N ARG A 126 -10.01 -13.93 -4.98
CA ARG A 126 -9.13 -13.58 -6.10
C ARG A 126 -9.13 -12.08 -6.33
N VAL A 127 -7.95 -11.49 -6.27
CA VAL A 127 -7.72 -10.06 -6.53
C VAL A 127 -6.92 -9.92 -7.81
N LEU A 128 -7.37 -9.06 -8.72
CA LEU A 128 -6.64 -8.73 -9.93
C LEU A 128 -5.88 -7.41 -9.74
N TYR A 129 -4.58 -7.44 -9.97
CA TYR A 129 -3.72 -6.27 -10.04
C TYR A 129 -3.39 -5.96 -11.50
N ILE A 130 -3.65 -4.71 -11.93
CA ILE A 130 -3.26 -4.20 -13.24
C ILE A 130 -2.37 -2.98 -13.05
N ASP A 131 -1.31 -2.92 -13.85
CA ASP A 131 -0.29 -1.89 -13.81
C ASP A 131 -0.08 -1.29 -15.21
N ILE A 132 -0.31 0.03 -15.32
CA ILE A 132 -0.13 0.81 -16.56
C ILE A 132 0.97 1.88 -16.43
N ASP A 133 1.81 1.77 -15.40
CA ASP A 133 3.10 2.47 -15.32
C ASP A 133 4.00 2.04 -16.48
N ILE A 134 4.92 2.91 -16.90
CA ILE A 134 5.87 2.52 -17.95
C ILE A 134 6.91 1.51 -17.44
N HIS A 135 7.15 1.46 -16.13
CA HIS A 135 8.05 0.52 -15.49
C HIS A 135 7.30 -0.76 -15.10
N HIS A 136 8.01 -1.87 -15.10
CA HIS A 136 7.44 -3.14 -14.65
C HIS A 136 7.13 -3.08 -13.14
N GLY A 137 5.91 -3.47 -12.75
CA GLY A 137 5.43 -3.53 -11.36
C GLY A 137 6.02 -4.69 -10.55
N ASP A 138 7.35 -4.75 -10.51
CA ASP A 138 8.15 -5.88 -10.04
C ASP A 138 8.02 -6.18 -8.54
N GLY A 139 7.83 -5.20 -7.67
CA GLY A 139 7.63 -5.43 -6.24
C GLY A 139 6.30 -6.12 -5.94
N VAL A 140 5.24 -5.77 -6.68
CA VAL A 140 3.92 -6.42 -6.54
C VAL A 140 3.95 -7.82 -7.15
N GLU A 141 4.57 -7.99 -8.31
CA GLU A 141 4.74 -9.30 -8.94
C GLU A 141 5.52 -10.26 -8.03
N GLU A 142 6.66 -9.82 -7.49
CA GLU A 142 7.49 -10.63 -6.58
C GLU A 142 6.72 -11.05 -5.32
N ALA A 143 5.96 -10.13 -4.72
CA ALA A 143 5.19 -10.39 -3.49
C ALA A 143 4.14 -11.51 -3.66
N PHE A 144 3.59 -11.64 -4.87
CA PHE A 144 2.51 -12.60 -5.16
C PHE A 144 2.91 -13.70 -6.15
N TYR A 145 4.19 -13.81 -6.49
CA TYR A 145 4.72 -14.67 -7.56
C TYR A 145 4.38 -16.16 -7.43
N THR A 146 4.06 -16.61 -6.22
CA THR A 146 3.84 -18.02 -5.87
C THR A 146 2.41 -18.34 -5.43
N THR A 147 1.49 -17.36 -5.46
CA THR A 147 0.07 -17.55 -5.09
C THR A 147 -0.85 -17.51 -6.31
N ASP A 148 -1.98 -18.20 -6.21
CA ASP A 148 -3.06 -18.17 -7.19
C ASP A 148 -4.17 -17.17 -6.81
N ARG A 149 -4.11 -16.59 -5.61
CA ARG A 149 -5.12 -15.65 -5.11
C ARG A 149 -4.94 -14.22 -5.59
N VAL A 150 -3.81 -13.91 -6.21
CA VAL A 150 -3.55 -12.62 -6.85
C VAL A 150 -2.98 -12.85 -8.23
N MET A 151 -3.51 -12.17 -9.24
CA MET A 151 -2.90 -12.08 -10.56
C MET A 151 -2.34 -10.69 -10.77
N THR A 152 -1.09 -10.62 -11.23
CA THR A 152 -0.43 -9.38 -11.64
C THR A 152 -0.37 -9.28 -13.16
N VAL A 153 -0.80 -8.14 -13.71
CA VAL A 153 -0.76 -7.86 -15.16
C VAL A 153 -0.13 -6.50 -15.37
N SER A 154 1.06 -6.45 -15.96
CA SER A 154 1.80 -5.21 -16.19
C SER A 154 2.04 -4.96 -17.68
N PHE A 155 1.88 -3.71 -18.11
CA PHE A 155 2.17 -3.25 -19.46
C PHE A 155 3.27 -2.19 -19.45
N HIS A 156 4.51 -2.59 -19.68
CA HIS A 156 5.68 -1.75 -19.45
C HIS A 156 6.64 -1.73 -20.65
N LYS A 157 7.58 -0.79 -20.65
CA LYS A 157 8.73 -0.84 -21.54
C LYS A 157 9.70 -1.93 -21.07
N TYR A 158 10.13 -2.77 -22.01
CA TYR A 158 11.15 -3.79 -21.78
C TYR A 158 12.38 -3.58 -22.68
N GLY A 159 13.55 -4.06 -22.22
CA GLY A 159 14.85 -3.94 -22.90
C GLY A 159 15.62 -2.66 -22.56
N GLU A 160 16.80 -2.83 -21.93
CA GLU A 160 17.67 -1.75 -21.41
C GLU A 160 16.88 -0.65 -20.68
N TYR A 161 16.00 -1.07 -19.75
CA TYR A 161 15.13 -0.19 -19.00
C TYR A 161 14.92 -0.72 -17.59
N PHE A 162 14.77 0.18 -16.62
CA PHE A 162 14.47 -0.17 -15.24
C PHE A 162 13.07 -0.80 -15.14
N PRO A 163 12.83 -1.82 -14.29
CA PRO A 163 13.78 -2.50 -13.37
C PRO A 163 14.56 -3.66 -14.00
N GLY A 164 14.36 -3.96 -15.28
CA GLY A 164 15.04 -5.05 -15.99
C GLY A 164 14.37 -6.43 -15.86
N THR A 165 13.21 -6.52 -15.21
CA THR A 165 12.35 -7.71 -15.11
C THR A 165 11.10 -7.58 -15.98
N GLY A 166 10.18 -8.56 -15.96
CA GLY A 166 8.92 -8.50 -16.73
C GLY A 166 9.02 -9.01 -18.18
N ASP A 167 9.97 -9.93 -18.47
CA ASP A 167 10.07 -10.56 -19.78
C ASP A 167 8.77 -11.33 -20.12
N LEU A 168 8.48 -11.55 -21.41
CA LEU A 168 7.35 -12.38 -21.85
C LEU A 168 7.36 -13.82 -21.29
N ARG A 169 8.53 -14.31 -20.86
CA ARG A 169 8.71 -15.62 -20.23
C ARG A 169 8.46 -15.59 -18.72
N ASP A 170 8.31 -14.42 -18.14
CA ASP A 170 7.93 -14.24 -16.75
C ASP A 170 6.43 -14.52 -16.62
N ILE A 171 6.09 -15.69 -16.08
CA ILE A 171 4.74 -16.25 -16.10
C ILE A 171 4.30 -16.78 -14.74
N GLY A 172 5.01 -16.38 -13.67
CA GLY A 172 4.81 -16.89 -12.32
C GLY A 172 5.47 -18.26 -12.07
N ALA A 173 5.50 -18.66 -10.81
CA ALA A 173 6.03 -19.95 -10.38
C ALA A 173 5.06 -20.73 -9.47
N GLY A 174 5.19 -22.05 -9.46
CA GLY A 174 4.37 -22.92 -8.61
C GLY A 174 2.87 -22.77 -8.91
N LYS A 175 2.07 -22.48 -7.88
CA LYS A 175 0.64 -22.22 -8.05
C LYS A 175 0.39 -20.94 -8.84
N GLY A 176 1.27 -19.95 -8.82
CA GLY A 176 1.12 -18.65 -9.50
C GLY A 176 1.40 -18.66 -11.00
N LYS A 177 1.50 -19.83 -11.66
CA LYS A 177 1.78 -19.92 -13.10
C LYS A 177 0.53 -19.72 -13.97
N TYR A 178 0.62 -18.91 -15.04
CA TYR A 178 -0.37 -18.78 -16.16
C TYR A 178 -1.63 -17.92 -15.97
N TYR A 179 -1.64 -16.90 -15.13
CA TYR A 179 -2.87 -16.21 -14.73
C TYR A 179 -3.49 -15.30 -15.83
N ALA A 180 -4.74 -15.57 -16.24
CA ALA A 180 -5.52 -14.95 -17.33
C ALA A 180 -6.69 -14.07 -16.88
N VAL A 181 -6.76 -12.85 -17.40
CA VAL A 181 -7.22 -11.69 -16.63
C VAL A 181 -8.66 -11.72 -16.09
N MET A 182 -9.69 -11.69 -16.95
CA MET A 182 -11.09 -11.54 -16.49
C MET A 182 -11.92 -12.81 -16.65
N GLU A 183 -12.05 -13.34 -17.87
CA GLU A 183 -12.92 -14.50 -18.18
C GLU A 183 -12.51 -15.77 -17.44
N MET A 184 -11.20 -16.01 -17.36
CA MET A 184 -10.64 -17.24 -16.80
C MET A 184 -10.42 -17.11 -15.28
N TYR A 185 -9.85 -16.00 -14.84
CA TYR A 185 -9.53 -15.79 -13.43
C TYR A 185 -10.70 -15.32 -12.60
N GLN A 186 -11.68 -14.62 -13.16
CA GLN A 186 -12.88 -14.17 -12.45
C GLN A 186 -12.55 -13.53 -11.08
N PRO A 187 -11.81 -12.41 -11.06
CA PRO A 187 -11.51 -11.71 -9.82
C PRO A 187 -12.80 -11.16 -9.19
N SER A 188 -12.79 -10.95 -7.87
CA SER A 188 -13.90 -10.27 -7.18
C SER A 188 -13.53 -8.89 -6.65
N ALA A 189 -12.28 -8.45 -6.84
CA ALA A 189 -11.81 -7.07 -6.65
C ALA A 189 -10.64 -6.77 -7.58
N VAL A 190 -10.45 -5.49 -7.91
CA VAL A 190 -9.40 -5.00 -8.80
C VAL A 190 -8.60 -3.89 -8.12
N VAL A 191 -7.28 -3.94 -8.26
CA VAL A 191 -6.38 -2.83 -7.97
C VAL A 191 -5.75 -2.38 -9.28
N LEU A 192 -5.91 -1.09 -9.62
CA LEU A 192 -5.36 -0.49 -10.84
C LEU A 192 -4.35 0.61 -10.46
N GLN A 193 -3.07 0.32 -10.68
CA GLN A 193 -1.99 1.32 -10.58
C GLN A 193 -2.01 2.16 -11.85
N CYS A 194 -2.10 3.49 -11.72
CA CYS A 194 -2.29 4.43 -12.82
C CYS A 194 -1.05 5.32 -13.01
N GLY A 195 0.14 4.71 -13.07
CA GLY A 195 1.40 5.39 -13.35
C GLY A 195 1.31 6.27 -14.61
N ALA A 196 1.61 7.55 -14.45
CA ALA A 196 1.43 8.59 -15.45
C ALA A 196 2.73 8.88 -16.24
N ASP A 197 3.82 8.17 -15.98
CA ASP A 197 5.05 8.21 -16.76
C ASP A 197 4.97 7.43 -18.08
N SER A 198 3.90 6.64 -18.29
CA SER A 198 3.56 6.09 -19.60
C SER A 198 2.94 7.12 -20.57
N LEU A 199 2.77 8.38 -20.13
CA LEU A 199 2.28 9.48 -20.97
C LEU A 199 3.34 10.04 -21.92
N SER A 200 2.86 10.63 -23.02
CA SER A 200 3.67 11.38 -23.97
C SER A 200 4.34 12.58 -23.30
N GLY A 201 5.64 12.72 -23.54
CA GLY A 201 6.43 13.85 -23.03
C GLY A 201 6.70 13.77 -21.53
N ASP A 202 6.66 12.58 -20.93
CA ASP A 202 7.23 12.35 -19.61
C ASP A 202 8.75 12.59 -19.60
N ARG A 203 9.34 12.87 -18.42
CA ARG A 203 10.78 13.14 -18.30
C ARG A 203 11.64 11.86 -18.27
N LEU A 204 11.10 10.76 -17.76
CA LEU A 204 11.79 9.47 -17.68
C LEU A 204 11.17 8.44 -18.64
N GLY A 205 9.86 8.52 -18.81
CA GLY A 205 9.11 7.67 -19.72
C GLY A 205 9.34 8.00 -21.19
N CYS A 206 9.22 6.99 -22.04
CA CYS A 206 9.38 7.10 -23.49
C CYS A 206 8.21 6.51 -24.28
N PHE A 207 7.03 6.47 -23.67
CA PHE A 207 5.79 6.16 -24.37
C PHE A 207 5.20 7.42 -25.03
N ASN A 208 4.11 7.23 -25.80
CA ASN A 208 3.44 8.30 -26.52
C ASN A 208 1.92 8.33 -26.27
N LEU A 209 1.48 7.90 -25.07
CA LEU A 209 0.06 7.90 -24.70
C LEU A 209 -0.45 9.32 -24.44
N THR A 210 -1.70 9.57 -24.81
CA THR A 210 -2.42 10.78 -24.36
C THR A 210 -3.21 10.46 -23.10
N ILE A 211 -3.62 11.49 -22.37
CA ILE A 211 -4.51 11.33 -21.20
C ILE A 211 -5.79 10.56 -21.55
N LYS A 212 -6.33 10.75 -22.76
CA LYS A 212 -7.52 10.00 -23.20
C LYS A 212 -7.21 8.52 -23.43
N GLY A 213 -6.05 8.21 -24.01
CA GLY A 213 -5.63 6.83 -24.25
C GLY A 213 -5.33 6.09 -22.94
N HIS A 214 -4.70 6.77 -22.00
CA HIS A 214 -4.39 6.24 -20.67
C HIS A 214 -5.68 6.01 -19.85
N ALA A 215 -6.56 7.02 -19.77
CA ALA A 215 -7.84 6.90 -19.05
C ALA A 215 -8.84 5.89 -19.67
N LYS A 216 -8.62 5.44 -20.92
CA LYS A 216 -9.40 4.33 -21.50
C LYS A 216 -9.16 3.02 -20.76
N CYS A 217 -8.00 2.84 -20.13
CA CYS A 217 -7.74 1.71 -19.24
C CYS A 217 -8.65 1.75 -18.01
N VAL A 218 -8.78 2.92 -17.37
CA VAL A 218 -9.70 3.12 -16.23
C VAL A 218 -11.14 2.85 -16.65
N GLU A 219 -11.59 3.42 -17.77
CA GLU A 219 -12.95 3.21 -18.29
C GLU A 219 -13.25 1.73 -18.58
N TYR A 220 -12.29 1.03 -19.20
CA TYR A 220 -12.40 -0.40 -19.47
C TYR A 220 -12.51 -1.21 -18.18
N MET A 221 -11.65 -0.93 -17.20
CA MET A 221 -11.64 -1.66 -15.93
C MET A 221 -12.88 -1.39 -15.08
N LYS A 222 -13.39 -0.16 -15.13
CA LYS A 222 -14.65 0.20 -14.51
C LYS A 222 -15.85 -0.55 -15.10
N SER A 223 -15.83 -0.85 -16.40
CA SER A 223 -16.95 -1.52 -17.08
C SER A 223 -17.27 -2.93 -16.55
N PHE A 224 -16.34 -3.56 -15.82
CA PHE A 224 -16.54 -4.87 -15.20
C PHE A 224 -17.36 -4.82 -13.90
N ASN A 225 -17.64 -3.62 -13.35
CA ASN A 225 -18.45 -3.41 -12.15
C ASN A 225 -17.97 -4.24 -10.93
N LEU A 226 -16.65 -4.30 -10.73
CA LEU A 226 -16.02 -4.89 -9.54
C LEU A 226 -15.52 -3.79 -8.60
N PRO A 227 -15.41 -4.07 -7.28
CA PRO A 227 -14.71 -3.20 -6.34
C PRO A 227 -13.34 -2.80 -6.89
N LEU A 228 -13.10 -1.50 -7.08
CA LEU A 228 -11.94 -0.97 -7.77
C LEU A 228 -11.15 -0.01 -6.89
N LEU A 229 -9.90 -0.36 -6.59
CA LEU A 229 -8.93 0.56 -5.97
C LEU A 229 -8.05 1.16 -7.06
N MET A 230 -8.13 2.47 -7.27
CA MET A 230 -7.26 3.22 -8.19
C MET A 230 -6.13 3.88 -7.40
N LEU A 231 -4.90 3.65 -7.83
CA LEU A 231 -3.69 4.19 -7.22
C LEU A 231 -2.93 5.08 -8.20
N GLY A 232 -2.02 5.90 -7.66
CA GLY A 232 -1.07 6.68 -8.47
C GLY A 232 0.03 5.80 -9.06
N GLY A 233 1.27 6.31 -9.02
CA GLY A 233 2.43 5.67 -9.61
C GLY A 233 3.50 6.69 -10.02
N GLY A 234 4.37 6.30 -10.94
CA GLY A 234 5.35 7.19 -11.56
C GLY A 234 4.70 8.33 -12.36
N GLY A 235 5.50 9.34 -12.71
CA GLY A 235 5.03 10.52 -13.45
C GLY A 235 5.88 11.75 -13.16
N TYR A 236 6.69 12.15 -14.13
CA TYR A 236 7.80 13.08 -13.91
C TYR A 236 7.65 14.39 -14.69
N THR A 237 6.73 14.45 -15.65
CA THR A 237 6.16 15.72 -16.14
C THR A 237 4.93 16.10 -15.33
N ILE A 238 5.13 16.68 -14.13
CA ILE A 238 4.10 16.88 -13.09
C ILE A 238 2.80 17.57 -13.56
N ARG A 239 2.88 18.49 -14.53
CA ARG A 239 1.69 19.15 -15.10
C ARG A 239 0.80 18.15 -15.86
N ASN A 240 1.40 17.13 -16.49
CA ASN A 240 0.65 16.08 -17.18
C ASN A 240 0.12 15.04 -16.19
N VAL A 241 0.85 14.75 -15.11
CA VAL A 241 0.36 13.92 -13.98
C VAL A 241 -0.92 14.52 -13.40
N ALA A 242 -0.90 15.82 -13.06
CA ALA A 242 -2.06 16.52 -12.54
C ALA A 242 -3.26 16.47 -13.49
N ARG A 243 -3.02 16.62 -14.81
CA ARG A 243 -4.07 16.50 -15.83
C ARG A 243 -4.62 15.07 -15.92
N CYS A 244 -3.75 14.07 -15.89
CA CYS A 244 -4.11 12.66 -16.01
C CYS A 244 -5.02 12.21 -14.88
N TRP A 245 -4.54 12.30 -13.64
CA TRP A 245 -5.28 11.85 -12.47
C TRP A 245 -6.56 12.68 -12.23
N THR A 246 -6.57 13.96 -12.62
CA THR A 246 -7.81 14.76 -12.63
C THR A 246 -8.84 14.19 -13.60
N TYR A 247 -8.43 13.84 -14.82
CA TYR A 247 -9.33 13.29 -15.84
C TYR A 247 -9.78 11.86 -15.48
N GLU A 248 -8.89 11.03 -14.97
CA GLU A 248 -9.22 9.67 -14.52
C GLU A 248 -10.16 9.68 -13.31
N THR A 249 -10.04 10.65 -12.41
CA THR A 249 -11.04 10.87 -11.36
C THR A 249 -12.41 11.21 -11.95
N ALA A 250 -12.45 12.00 -13.04
CA ALA A 250 -13.71 12.31 -13.72
C ALA A 250 -14.32 11.07 -14.42
N VAL A 251 -13.48 10.19 -14.99
CA VAL A 251 -13.88 8.88 -15.52
C VAL A 251 -14.45 7.98 -14.42
N ALA A 252 -13.78 7.92 -13.26
CA ALA A 252 -14.28 7.16 -12.11
C ALA A 252 -15.66 7.64 -11.66
N LEU A 253 -15.95 8.94 -11.78
CA LEU A 253 -17.23 9.56 -11.43
C LEU A 253 -18.28 9.59 -12.57
N ASP A 254 -18.02 8.98 -13.74
CA ASP A 254 -18.86 9.10 -14.95
C ASP A 254 -19.22 10.55 -15.31
N THR A 255 -18.30 11.48 -15.07
CA THR A 255 -18.55 12.90 -15.28
C THR A 255 -17.65 13.43 -16.39
N SER A 256 -18.24 14.14 -17.35
CA SER A 256 -17.47 14.87 -18.36
C SER A 256 -16.97 16.19 -17.78
N ILE A 257 -15.70 16.52 -18.03
CA ILE A 257 -15.11 17.80 -17.66
C ILE A 257 -14.59 18.52 -18.91
N PRO A 258 -14.67 19.86 -18.96
CA PRO A 258 -14.24 20.63 -20.11
C PRO A 258 -12.72 20.52 -20.31
N ASN A 259 -12.29 20.71 -21.56
CA ASN A 259 -10.86 20.77 -21.88
C ASN A 259 -10.21 22.08 -21.40
N GLU A 260 -10.99 23.13 -21.14
CA GLU A 260 -10.51 24.37 -20.53
C GLU A 260 -10.20 24.13 -19.05
N LEU A 261 -8.96 24.38 -18.63
CA LEU A 261 -8.63 24.27 -17.22
C LEU A 261 -9.31 25.39 -16.42
N PRO A 262 -9.94 25.07 -15.28
CA PRO A 262 -10.39 26.10 -14.36
C PRO A 262 -9.18 26.77 -13.70
N TYR A 263 -9.33 28.03 -13.30
CA TYR A 263 -8.36 28.70 -12.46
C TYR A 263 -8.10 27.90 -11.17
N ASN A 264 -6.84 27.87 -10.76
CA ASN A 264 -6.36 27.18 -9.56
C ASN A 264 -5.02 27.78 -9.14
N ASP A 265 -4.55 27.46 -7.94
CA ASP A 265 -3.32 28.02 -7.35
C ASP A 265 -2.04 27.75 -8.16
N TYR A 266 -2.09 26.77 -9.07
CA TYR A 266 -0.98 26.37 -9.93
C TYR A 266 -1.29 26.60 -11.42
N PHE A 267 -2.23 27.47 -11.76
CA PHE A 267 -2.75 27.63 -13.13
C PHE A 267 -1.64 27.92 -14.16
N GLU A 268 -0.64 28.72 -13.78
CA GLU A 268 0.48 29.12 -14.62
C GLU A 268 1.37 27.93 -15.03
N TYR A 269 1.37 26.83 -14.29
CA TYR A 269 2.14 25.62 -14.63
C TYR A 269 1.63 24.95 -15.91
N PHE A 270 0.39 25.24 -16.30
CA PHE A 270 -0.29 24.64 -17.46
C PHE A 270 -0.19 25.50 -18.73
N GLY A 271 0.63 26.54 -18.72
CA GLY A 271 0.92 27.33 -19.90
C GLY A 271 1.67 26.55 -20.99
N PRO A 272 1.56 26.98 -22.26
CA PRO A 272 0.86 28.19 -22.72
C PRO A 272 -0.62 27.97 -23.09
N ASP A 273 -1.10 26.73 -23.12
CA ASP A 273 -2.40 26.37 -23.70
C ASP A 273 -3.54 26.32 -22.69
N PHE A 274 -3.23 26.09 -21.40
CA PHE A 274 -4.18 25.99 -20.29
C PHE A 274 -5.30 24.96 -20.55
N LYS A 275 -4.95 23.88 -21.26
CA LYS A 275 -5.86 22.77 -21.57
C LYS A 275 -5.61 21.55 -20.70
N LEU A 276 -6.63 20.73 -20.54
CA LEU A 276 -6.58 19.45 -19.84
C LEU A 276 -5.88 18.38 -20.67
N HIS A 277 -6.26 18.22 -21.93
CA HIS A 277 -5.74 17.16 -22.79
C HIS A 277 -4.41 17.52 -23.44
N ILE A 278 -3.55 16.50 -23.58
CA ILE A 278 -2.30 16.58 -24.33
C ILE A 278 -2.43 15.88 -25.68
N SER A 279 -1.65 16.34 -26.65
CA SER A 279 -1.48 15.69 -27.95
C SER A 279 -0.27 14.75 -27.93
N PRO A 280 -0.29 13.64 -28.71
CA PRO A 280 0.90 12.82 -28.86
C PRO A 280 1.99 13.58 -29.62
N SER A 281 3.24 13.22 -29.38
CA SER A 281 4.39 13.71 -30.13
C SER A 281 4.53 13.00 -31.49
N ASN A 282 5.45 13.48 -32.32
CA ASN A 282 5.84 12.82 -33.59
C ASN A 282 6.81 11.64 -33.39
N MET A 283 6.99 11.15 -32.17
CA MET A 283 7.81 9.98 -31.87
C MET A 283 7.32 8.75 -32.65
N THR A 284 8.25 8.06 -33.31
CA THR A 284 7.96 6.81 -34.03
C THR A 284 7.54 5.72 -33.07
N ASN A 285 6.39 5.09 -33.31
CA ASN A 285 6.01 3.87 -32.60
C ASN A 285 6.82 2.68 -33.13
N GLN A 286 7.71 2.14 -32.30
CA GLN A 286 8.54 0.98 -32.64
C GLN A 286 7.79 -0.36 -32.48
N ASN A 287 6.60 -0.34 -31.88
CA ASN A 287 5.77 -1.52 -31.68
C ASN A 287 4.95 -1.78 -32.95
N THR A 288 5.47 -2.63 -33.84
CA THR A 288 4.74 -3.03 -35.06
C THR A 288 3.54 -3.91 -34.72
N ASN A 289 2.53 -3.93 -35.60
CA ASN A 289 1.37 -4.81 -35.42
C ASN A 289 1.77 -6.28 -35.28
N ASP A 290 2.72 -6.74 -36.10
CA ASP A 290 3.23 -8.12 -36.03
C ASP A 290 3.90 -8.43 -34.69
N TYR A 291 4.63 -7.48 -34.11
CA TYR A 291 5.24 -7.62 -32.79
C TYR A 291 4.17 -7.75 -31.70
N LEU A 292 3.18 -6.85 -31.70
CA LEU A 292 2.08 -6.84 -30.74
C LEU A 292 1.22 -8.10 -30.83
N GLU A 293 0.88 -8.53 -32.05
CA GLU A 293 0.09 -9.74 -32.27
C GLU A 293 0.83 -11.01 -31.80
N LYS A 294 2.14 -11.11 -32.04
CA LYS A 294 2.95 -12.24 -31.55
C LYS A 294 2.99 -12.32 -30.03
N ILE A 295 3.16 -11.17 -29.36
CA ILE A 295 3.12 -11.10 -27.89
C ILE A 295 1.72 -11.50 -27.40
N LYS A 296 0.68 -10.89 -27.95
CA LYS A 296 -0.71 -11.18 -27.59
C LYS A 296 -1.02 -12.68 -27.75
N GLN A 297 -0.66 -13.30 -28.87
CA GLN A 297 -0.87 -14.74 -29.09
C GLN A 297 -0.19 -15.59 -28.01
N ARG A 298 1.07 -15.32 -27.70
CA ARG A 298 1.81 -16.03 -26.64
C ARG A 298 1.18 -15.83 -25.26
N LEU A 299 0.72 -14.62 -24.95
CA LEU A 299 -0.02 -14.36 -23.71
C LEU A 299 -1.29 -15.19 -23.69
N PHE A 300 -2.13 -15.15 -24.74
CA PHE A 300 -3.34 -15.97 -24.82
C PHE A 300 -3.07 -17.48 -24.72
N GLU A 301 -1.94 -17.98 -25.23
CA GLU A 301 -1.51 -19.38 -25.06
C GLU A 301 -1.21 -19.71 -23.60
N ASN A 302 -0.45 -18.85 -22.91
CA ASN A 302 -0.22 -18.96 -21.47
C ASN A 302 -1.56 -18.97 -20.72
N LEU A 303 -2.45 -18.03 -21.04
CA LEU A 303 -3.75 -17.87 -20.41
C LEU A 303 -4.68 -19.09 -20.55
N ARG A 304 -4.57 -19.84 -21.65
CA ARG A 304 -5.34 -21.07 -21.89
C ARG A 304 -4.95 -22.24 -20.98
N MET A 305 -3.79 -22.17 -20.32
CA MET A 305 -3.31 -23.23 -19.43
C MET A 305 -4.00 -23.24 -18.07
N LEU A 306 -4.84 -22.23 -17.76
CA LEU A 306 -5.60 -22.22 -16.52
C LEU A 306 -6.74 -23.23 -16.55
N PRO A 307 -6.96 -23.99 -15.46
CA PRO A 307 -8.22 -24.68 -15.27
C PRO A 307 -9.33 -23.62 -15.27
N HIS A 308 -10.39 -23.83 -16.06
CA HIS A 308 -11.59 -23.01 -15.95
C HIS A 308 -12.01 -23.02 -14.48
N ALA A 309 -12.04 -21.85 -13.82
CA ALA A 309 -12.32 -21.78 -12.40
C ALA A 309 -13.66 -22.49 -12.12
N PRO A 310 -13.70 -23.57 -11.32
CA PRO A 310 -14.95 -24.16 -10.90
C PRO A 310 -15.74 -23.09 -10.12
N GLY A 311 -17.05 -23.01 -10.37
CA GLY A 311 -17.92 -21.99 -9.78
C GLY A 311 -17.70 -21.92 -8.26
N VAL A 312 -17.27 -20.74 -7.79
CA VAL A 312 -16.92 -20.56 -6.38
C VAL A 312 -18.20 -20.52 -5.56
N GLN A 313 -18.43 -21.58 -4.79
CA GLN A 313 -19.37 -21.53 -3.67
C GLN A 313 -18.77 -20.57 -2.63
N MET A 314 -19.53 -19.57 -2.19
CA MET A 314 -19.12 -18.65 -1.12
C MET A 314 -18.84 -19.49 0.15
N GLN A 315 -17.58 -19.83 0.38
CA GLN A 315 -17.10 -20.37 1.64
C GLN A 315 -16.40 -19.25 2.40
N ALA A 316 -16.56 -19.23 3.72
CA ALA A 316 -15.69 -18.44 4.57
C ALA A 316 -14.24 -18.84 4.25
N ILE A 317 -13.43 -17.84 3.90
CA ILE A 317 -12.01 -18.03 3.64
C ILE A 317 -11.39 -18.54 4.95
N PRO A 318 -10.60 -19.64 4.93
CA PRO A 318 -9.96 -20.15 6.14
C PRO A 318 -9.14 -19.05 6.82
N GLU A 319 -9.14 -19.04 8.16
CA GLU A 319 -8.24 -18.22 8.98
C GLU A 319 -6.80 -18.71 8.82
N ASP A 320 -6.17 -18.43 7.68
CA ASP A 320 -4.70 -18.42 7.55
C ASP A 320 -4.14 -17.05 7.97
N ALA A 321 -4.83 -16.37 8.88
CA ALA A 321 -4.35 -15.21 9.59
C ALA A 321 -4.24 -15.59 11.07
N VAL A 322 -3.01 -15.50 11.57
CA VAL A 322 -2.61 -15.31 12.97
C VAL A 322 -3.75 -15.38 13.99
N GLN A 323 -3.70 -16.34 14.90
CA GLN A 323 -4.60 -16.43 16.07
C GLN A 323 -4.74 -15.05 16.72
N GLU A 324 -5.93 -14.45 16.61
CA GLU A 324 -6.36 -13.43 17.55
C GLU A 324 -6.50 -14.13 18.89
N ASP A 325 -5.56 -13.90 19.81
CA ASP A 325 -5.82 -14.10 21.23
C ASP A 325 -6.75 -12.96 21.66
N SER A 326 -8.03 -13.10 21.32
CA SER A 326 -9.09 -12.24 21.82
C SER A 326 -9.30 -12.59 23.29
N GLY A 327 -8.46 -12.04 24.16
CA GLY A 327 -8.76 -11.90 25.56
C GLY A 327 -9.94 -10.94 25.71
N ASP A 328 -11.08 -11.49 26.12
CA ASP A 328 -12.29 -10.76 26.46
C ASP A 328 -12.00 -9.59 27.42
N GLU A 329 -12.24 -8.36 26.98
CA GLU A 329 -12.62 -7.27 27.88
C GLU A 329 -13.84 -6.55 27.27
N GLU A 330 -15.02 -7.08 27.58
CA GLU A 330 -16.31 -6.43 27.38
C GLU A 330 -16.42 -5.13 28.19
N GLU A 331 -16.99 -4.11 27.54
CA GLU A 331 -17.74 -2.98 28.12
C GLU A 331 -17.04 -2.05 29.12
N GLU A 332 -16.37 -1.00 28.62
CA GLU A 332 -16.24 0.26 29.36
C GLU A 332 -16.92 1.44 28.64
N ASP A 333 -17.95 1.97 29.33
CA ASP A 333 -18.80 3.11 28.99
C ASP A 333 -18.03 4.37 28.53
N ALA A 334 -18.31 4.81 27.29
CA ALA A 334 -17.65 5.92 26.59
C ALA A 334 -17.82 7.32 27.23
N ASN A 335 -18.46 7.43 28.40
CA ASN A 335 -18.68 8.70 29.11
C ASN A 335 -17.95 8.84 30.45
N LYS A 336 -17.06 7.93 30.84
CA LYS A 336 -16.25 8.12 32.06
C LYS A 336 -14.91 8.80 31.77
N ARG A 337 -14.73 10.02 32.28
CA ARG A 337 -13.45 10.75 32.24
C ARG A 337 -12.48 10.15 33.26
N ILE A 338 -11.44 9.49 32.79
CA ILE A 338 -10.35 8.96 33.63
C ILE A 338 -9.45 10.15 34.07
N SER A 339 -9.04 10.18 35.33
CA SER A 339 -8.21 11.28 35.86
C SER A 339 -6.77 11.22 35.34
N ILE A 340 -6.17 12.38 35.07
CA ILE A 340 -4.80 12.56 34.54
C ILE A 340 -3.76 11.74 35.34
N ARG A 341 -3.96 11.58 36.66
CA ARG A 341 -3.05 10.85 37.55
C ARG A 341 -3.02 9.33 37.33
N ALA A 342 -4.05 8.76 36.68
CA ALA A 342 -4.09 7.34 36.32
C ALA A 342 -3.45 7.07 34.95
N HIS A 343 -3.42 8.08 34.06
CA HIS A 343 -2.73 8.02 32.78
C HIS A 343 -1.21 8.07 32.95
N ASP A 344 -0.72 8.91 33.87
CA ASP A 344 0.72 9.08 34.12
C ASP A 344 1.38 7.88 34.80
N LYS A 345 0.60 6.98 35.41
CA LYS A 345 1.10 5.74 36.03
C LYS A 345 1.37 4.62 35.01
N ARG A 346 0.91 4.76 33.76
CA ARG A 346 1.11 3.79 32.67
C ARG A 346 2.32 4.12 31.77
N ILE A 347 3.03 5.22 32.04
CA ILE A 347 4.29 5.54 31.36
C ILE A 347 5.43 5.27 32.34
N ALA A 348 5.97 4.06 32.29
CA ALA A 348 7.26 3.76 32.90
C ALA A 348 8.34 3.82 31.80
N CYS A 349 9.41 4.56 32.08
CA CYS A 349 10.57 4.75 31.22
C CYS A 349 11.46 3.50 31.27
N GLU A 350 11.68 2.81 30.16
CA GLU A 350 12.61 1.68 30.08
C GLU A 350 14.02 2.14 29.69
N GLU A 351 14.71 2.93 30.52
CA GLU A 351 16.18 3.05 30.49
C GLU A 351 16.71 3.56 31.86
N GLU A 352 16.75 2.69 32.87
CA GLU A 352 17.69 2.83 33.99
C GLU A 352 18.19 1.44 34.40
N PHE A 353 19.43 1.12 34.05
CA PHE A 353 20.23 0.17 34.81
C PHE A 353 21.50 0.89 35.26
N SER A 354 21.54 1.20 36.56
CA SER A 354 22.75 1.58 37.27
C SER A 354 23.57 0.33 37.61
N ASP A 355 24.88 0.42 37.40
CA ASP A 355 25.88 -0.52 37.93
C ASP A 355 25.82 -0.63 39.46
N SER A 356 25.79 -1.86 39.99
CA SER A 356 26.53 -2.24 41.20
C SER A 356 26.51 -3.76 41.43
N GLU A 357 27.64 -4.37 41.08
CA GLU A 357 28.46 -5.35 41.82
C GLU A 357 27.83 -6.53 42.59
N ASP A 358 28.42 -7.69 42.26
CA ASP A 358 28.40 -9.01 42.90
C ASP A 358 28.62 -9.00 44.43
N GLU A 359 27.91 -9.88 45.15
CA GLU A 359 28.48 -11.14 45.68
C GLU A 359 27.56 -11.81 46.72
N GLU A 360 27.43 -13.13 46.54
CA GLU A 360 27.32 -14.22 47.53
C GLU A 360 26.59 -14.00 48.88
N VAL A 361 25.66 -14.90 49.21
CA VAL A 361 25.93 -16.07 50.08
C VAL A 361 24.64 -16.89 50.27
N LYS A 362 24.82 -18.21 50.17
CA LYS A 362 23.89 -19.32 50.35
C LYS A 362 23.35 -19.39 51.80
N GLU A 363 22.14 -19.90 51.99
CA GLU A 363 21.87 -21.20 52.66
C GLU A 363 20.40 -21.40 53.10
N GLU A 364 19.94 -22.62 52.84
CA GLU A 364 19.03 -23.47 53.64
C GLU A 364 17.50 -23.28 53.66
N GLU A 365 16.87 -24.07 52.79
CA GLU A 365 15.72 -24.96 53.05
C GLU A 365 15.45 -25.37 54.52
N LYS A 366 14.21 -25.15 55.03
CA LYS A 366 13.17 -26.18 55.32
C LYS A 366 12.07 -25.74 56.33
N VAL A 367 10.80 -25.77 55.84
CA VAL A 367 9.65 -26.62 56.31
C VAL A 367 9.00 -26.26 57.70
N PRO A 368 7.68 -26.51 57.94
CA PRO A 368 6.67 -25.44 58.10
C PRO A 368 5.80 -25.68 59.37
N GLU A 369 4.51 -25.28 59.33
CA GLU A 369 3.42 -25.57 60.30
C GLU A 369 3.42 -24.70 61.58
N GLU A 370 2.30 -24.24 62.15
CA GLU A 370 0.88 -24.43 61.93
C GLU A 370 0.10 -23.36 62.74
N GLU A 371 -1.10 -23.04 62.25
CA GLU A 371 -2.35 -22.80 62.99
C GLU A 371 -2.51 -21.73 64.12
N LYS A 372 -3.39 -20.78 63.76
CA LYS A 372 -4.70 -20.46 64.38
C LYS A 372 -4.80 -19.48 65.56
N MET A 373 -5.67 -18.48 65.30
CA MET A 373 -6.78 -17.97 66.13
C MET A 373 -6.43 -17.33 67.49
N ASP A 374 -7.10 -16.30 68.00
CA ASP A 374 -8.28 -15.51 67.63
C ASP A 374 -8.36 -14.42 68.72
N THR A 375 -9.27 -13.47 68.51
CA THR A 375 -10.03 -12.71 69.50
C THR A 375 -9.62 -11.27 69.84
N SER A 376 -10.55 -10.39 69.42
CA SER A 376 -11.19 -9.32 70.20
C SER A 376 -10.42 -8.05 70.57
N LYS A 377 -10.71 -6.98 69.81
CA LYS A 377 -11.44 -5.73 70.19
C LYS A 377 -11.79 -5.50 71.68
N PRO A 378 -12.15 -4.27 72.14
CA PRO A 378 -12.35 -2.99 71.41
C PRO A 378 -11.90 -1.68 72.16
N LYS A 379 -12.08 -0.52 71.48
CA LYS A 379 -12.47 0.83 72.01
C LYS A 379 -11.50 1.51 73.01
N GLU A 380 -11.38 2.84 73.13
CA GLU A 380 -12.14 4.01 72.70
C GLU A 380 -11.24 5.25 72.88
N GLU A 381 -11.49 6.27 72.06
CA GLU A 381 -11.46 7.72 72.28
C GLU A 381 -10.45 8.42 73.22
N SER A 382 -9.87 9.50 72.67
CA SER A 382 -9.97 10.91 73.14
C SER A 382 -8.62 11.65 73.00
N LYS A 383 -8.53 12.56 72.02
CA LYS A 383 -8.53 14.03 72.15
C LYS A 383 -7.26 14.63 72.77
N THR A 384 -6.42 15.13 71.86
CA THR A 384 -5.73 16.45 71.77
C THR A 384 -5.63 17.35 73.01
N PRO A 385 -4.58 18.18 73.04
CA PRO A 385 -4.70 19.55 72.52
C PRO A 385 -4.08 19.77 71.15
#